data_AF-A0A5C9AFB1-F1
#
_entry.id   AF-A0A5C9AFB1-F1
#
_cell.length_a   1.000
_cell.length_b   1.000
_cell.length_c   1.000
_cell.angle_alpha   90.00
_cell.angle_beta   90.00
_cell.angle_gamma   90.00
#
_symmetry.space_group_name_H-M   'P 1'
#
loop_
_entity.id
_entity.type
_entity.pdbx_description
1 polymer ?
#
loop_
_entity_poly.entity_id
_entity_poly.type
_entity_poly.pdbx_seq_one_letter_code
_entity_poly.pdbx_strand_id
1 'polypeptide(L)'
;QRVNIGSVRRWQEWDIAPGDQILVSLAGQGIPRIDDVVWRGAERTKPTPPENRFNSLTCYFASDVCQEQFISRLVWLGAKQVLGLDGIGEAGWRALHQTHRFEHIFSWLLLTPEQLQNTPGIAKSKSAQLWHQFNLARKQPFTRWVMAMGIPLTRAALNASDERSWSQLLFSTEQFWQQLPGTGSGRARQVIEWKENAQIKKLGSWLAAQQITGFEP
;
A
#
# COMPACT_ATOMS: atom_id res chain seq x y z
N GLN A 1 -14.36 14.71 -20.45
CA GLN A 1 -13.59 15.40 -19.39
C GLN A 1 -13.90 14.76 -18.03
N ARG A 2 -13.02 14.84 -17.03
CA ARG A 2 -13.21 14.23 -15.70
C ARG A 2 -12.85 15.23 -14.60
N VAL A 3 -13.59 15.23 -13.49
CA VAL A 3 -13.33 16.05 -12.31
C VAL A 3 -13.51 15.19 -11.05
N ASN A 4 -12.69 15.41 -10.02
CA ASN A 4 -12.77 14.68 -8.76
C ASN A 4 -13.85 15.30 -7.86
N ILE A 5 -14.78 14.48 -7.37
CA ILE A 5 -15.90 14.88 -6.49
C ILE A 5 -15.55 14.86 -5.00
N GLY A 6 -14.38 14.31 -4.65
CA GLY A 6 -13.90 14.13 -3.28
C GLY A 6 -14.35 12.82 -2.63
N SER A 7 -14.39 12.80 -1.31
CA SER A 7 -14.82 11.63 -0.53
C SER A 7 -16.33 11.36 -0.69
N VAL A 8 -16.77 10.14 -0.37
CA VAL A 8 -18.21 9.80 -0.33
C VAL A 8 -19.00 10.77 0.55
N ARG A 9 -18.43 11.15 1.70
CA ARG A 9 -19.01 12.17 2.59
C ARG A 9 -19.18 13.51 1.85
N ARG A 10 -18.15 13.99 1.16
CA ARG A 10 -18.22 15.25 0.42
C ARG A 10 -19.26 15.16 -0.70
N TRP A 11 -19.29 14.07 -1.45
CA TRP A 11 -20.32 13.86 -2.47
C TRP A 11 -21.74 13.90 -1.89
N GLN A 12 -21.96 13.27 -0.73
CA GLN A 12 -23.24 13.31 -0.01
C GLN A 12 -23.60 14.73 0.43
N GLU A 13 -22.64 15.50 0.97
CA GLU A 13 -22.83 16.90 1.37
C GLU A 13 -23.19 17.80 0.16
N TRP A 14 -22.58 17.56 -1.00
CA TRP A 14 -22.87 18.28 -2.24
C TRP A 14 -24.18 17.87 -2.91
N ASP A 15 -24.73 16.73 -2.48
CA ASP A 15 -25.98 16.16 -2.98
C ASP A 15 -25.97 15.92 -4.50
N ILE A 16 -24.83 15.72 -5.14
CA ILE A 16 -24.76 15.65 -6.62
C ILE A 16 -25.42 14.36 -7.15
N ALA A 17 -26.28 14.50 -8.16
CA ALA A 17 -26.87 13.40 -8.90
C ALA A 17 -26.57 13.52 -10.41
N PRO A 18 -26.60 12.41 -11.17
CA PRO A 18 -26.57 12.48 -12.64
C PRO A 18 -27.64 13.45 -13.17
N GLY A 19 -27.28 14.30 -14.12
CA GLY A 19 -28.16 15.34 -14.68
C GLY A 19 -28.05 16.72 -13.99
N ASP A 20 -27.42 16.82 -12.82
CA ASP A 20 -27.09 18.11 -12.21
C ASP A 20 -26.03 18.86 -13.08
N GLN A 21 -26.15 20.18 -13.20
CA GLN A 21 -25.10 21.02 -13.78
C GLN A 21 -24.22 21.58 -12.68
N ILE A 22 -22.92 21.42 -12.87
CA ILE A 22 -21.90 21.81 -11.89
C ILE A 22 -21.02 22.93 -12.43
N LEU A 23 -20.63 23.84 -11.56
CA LEU A 23 -19.61 24.82 -11.84
C LEU A 23 -18.24 24.18 -11.59
N VAL A 24 -17.43 24.09 -12.64
CA VAL A 24 -16.06 23.58 -12.58
C VAL A 24 -15.10 24.74 -12.80
N SER A 25 -14.16 24.91 -11.88
CA SER A 25 -13.05 25.83 -12.03
C SER A 25 -11.72 25.09 -11.99
N LEU A 26 -10.65 25.79 -12.35
CA LEU A 26 -9.30 25.27 -12.30
C LEU A 26 -8.60 25.83 -11.05
N ALA A 27 -8.18 24.95 -10.15
CA ALA A 27 -7.35 25.32 -9.02
C ALA A 27 -5.87 25.28 -9.40
N GLY A 28 -5.15 26.37 -9.14
CA GLY A 28 -3.70 26.47 -9.35
C GLY A 28 -3.29 26.13 -10.77
N GLN A 29 -2.43 25.11 -10.92
CA GLN A 29 -1.84 24.66 -12.19
C GLN A 29 -2.82 23.85 -13.09
N GLY A 30 -4.12 24.17 -13.10
CA GLY A 30 -5.07 23.56 -14.03
C GLY A 30 -5.76 22.28 -13.53
N ILE A 31 -5.81 22.03 -12.22
CA ILE A 31 -6.55 20.88 -11.70
C ILE A 31 -8.04 21.24 -11.64
N PRO A 32 -8.93 20.53 -12.39
CA PRO A 32 -10.35 20.79 -12.33
C PRO A 32 -10.90 20.44 -10.96
N ARG A 33 -11.70 21.33 -10.39
CA ARG A 33 -12.44 21.11 -9.14
C ARG A 33 -13.87 21.62 -9.27
N ILE A 34 -14.75 21.03 -8.47
CA ILE A 34 -16.14 21.46 -8.38
C ILE A 34 -16.25 22.60 -7.37
N ASP A 35 -16.80 23.73 -7.80
CA ASP A 35 -17.01 24.93 -6.98
C ASP A 35 -18.48 25.09 -6.56
N ASP A 36 -19.45 24.66 -7.37
CA ASP A 36 -20.87 24.66 -6.99
C ASP A 36 -21.73 23.69 -7.84
N VAL A 37 -22.96 23.42 -7.40
CA VAL A 37 -24.02 22.79 -8.20
C VAL A 37 -25.04 23.86 -8.59
N VAL A 38 -24.93 24.38 -9.80
CA VAL A 38 -25.69 25.54 -10.28
C VAL A 38 -27.09 25.19 -10.77
N TRP A 39 -27.33 23.93 -11.13
CA TRP A 39 -28.65 23.46 -11.56
C TRP A 39 -28.88 22.01 -11.13
N ARG A 40 -30.09 21.70 -10.67
CA ARG A 40 -30.48 20.34 -10.29
C ARG A 40 -31.28 19.67 -11.40
N GLY A 41 -30.89 18.44 -11.75
CA GLY A 41 -31.62 17.62 -12.70
C GLY A 41 -33.02 17.27 -12.19
N ALA A 42 -33.98 17.04 -13.11
CA ALA A 42 -35.33 16.65 -12.74
C ALA A 42 -35.40 15.20 -12.21
N GLU A 43 -34.64 14.29 -12.82
CA GLU A 43 -34.52 12.89 -12.41
C GLU A 43 -33.20 12.71 -11.63
N ARG A 44 -33.30 12.36 -10.34
CA ARG A 44 -32.15 12.37 -9.41
C ARG A 44 -31.87 11.00 -8.81
N THR A 45 -31.77 9.99 -9.66
CA THR A 45 -31.37 8.63 -9.25
C THR A 45 -29.87 8.61 -8.96
N LYS A 46 -29.51 8.58 -7.67
CA LYS A 46 -28.11 8.58 -7.24
C LYS A 46 -27.49 7.18 -7.30
N PRO A 47 -26.20 7.08 -7.67
CA PRO A 47 -25.48 5.82 -7.56
C PRO A 47 -25.32 5.42 -6.08
N THR A 48 -25.32 4.12 -5.81
CA THR A 48 -24.97 3.60 -4.49
C THR A 48 -23.45 3.72 -4.32
N PRO A 49 -22.94 4.37 -3.24
CA PRO A 49 -21.52 4.42 -2.99
C PRO A 49 -20.98 3.01 -2.75
N PRO A 50 -19.73 2.73 -3.15
CA PRO A 50 -19.13 1.43 -2.89
C PRO A 50 -19.04 1.18 -1.39
N GLU A 51 -19.28 -0.07 -0.98
CA GLU A 51 -19.09 -0.49 0.41
C GLU A 51 -17.64 -0.29 0.84
N ASN A 52 -17.44 0.01 2.13
CA ASN A 52 -16.10 0.17 2.72
C ASN A 52 -15.43 -1.19 2.98
N ARG A 53 -15.14 -1.92 1.89
CA ARG A 53 -14.61 -3.29 1.92
C ARG A 53 -13.10 -3.36 2.18
N PHE A 54 -12.39 -2.27 1.96
CA PHE A 54 -10.93 -2.21 2.06
C PHE A 54 -10.48 -1.18 3.09
N ASN A 55 -9.52 -1.56 3.91
CA ASN A 55 -8.84 -0.69 4.86
C ASN A 55 -7.33 -0.96 4.88
N SER A 56 -6.61 -0.21 5.71
CA SER A 56 -5.15 -0.30 5.87
C SER A 56 -4.64 -1.69 6.28
N LEU A 57 -5.50 -2.57 6.80
CA LEU A 57 -5.19 -3.92 7.24
C LEU A 57 -5.69 -5.04 6.29
N THR A 58 -6.22 -4.68 5.11
CA THR A 58 -6.75 -5.66 4.13
C THR A 58 -5.84 -5.85 2.91
N CYS A 59 -6.03 -6.95 2.18
CA CYS A 59 -5.40 -7.21 0.88
C CYS A 59 -3.87 -7.41 0.89
N TYR A 60 -3.31 -7.95 1.97
CA TYR A 60 -1.91 -8.43 2.00
C TYR A 60 -1.68 -9.73 1.23
N PHE A 61 -2.75 -10.49 1.02
CA PHE A 61 -2.80 -11.74 0.28
C PHE A 61 -3.62 -11.54 -0.99
N ALA A 62 -3.19 -12.16 -2.08
CA ALA A 62 -3.88 -12.05 -3.36
C ALA A 62 -5.23 -12.77 -3.29
N SER A 63 -6.25 -12.10 -3.81
CA SER A 63 -7.58 -12.67 -4.07
C SER A 63 -8.25 -11.84 -5.15
N ASP A 64 -9.28 -12.40 -5.79
CA ASP A 64 -10.00 -11.72 -6.88
C ASP A 64 -10.60 -10.38 -6.41
N VAL A 65 -11.09 -10.32 -5.18
CA VAL A 65 -11.66 -9.10 -4.59
C VAL A 65 -10.57 -8.06 -4.31
N CYS A 66 -9.36 -8.48 -3.99
CA CYS A 66 -8.26 -7.59 -3.58
C CYS A 66 -7.34 -7.13 -4.71
N GLN A 67 -7.59 -7.50 -5.97
CA GLN A 67 -6.60 -7.38 -7.05
C GLN A 67 -5.94 -5.99 -7.14
N GLU A 68 -6.73 -4.91 -7.25
CA GLU A 68 -6.17 -3.56 -7.36
C GLU A 68 -5.44 -3.09 -6.08
N GLN A 69 -5.96 -3.46 -4.91
CA GLN A 69 -5.34 -3.10 -3.63
C GLN A 69 -4.04 -3.88 -3.40
N PHE A 70 -3.99 -5.14 -3.83
CA PHE A 70 -2.81 -5.98 -3.77
C PHE A 70 -1.69 -5.42 -4.65
N ILE A 71 -2.00 -5.03 -5.90
CA ILE A 71 -1.04 -4.35 -6.78
C ILE A 71 -0.59 -3.01 -6.17
N SER A 72 -1.50 -2.23 -5.60
CA SER A 72 -1.16 -0.96 -4.93
C SER A 72 -0.17 -1.16 -3.78
N ARG A 73 -0.29 -2.26 -3.02
CA ARG A 73 0.69 -2.61 -1.97
C ARG A 73 2.05 -3.00 -2.54
N LEU A 74 2.09 -3.75 -3.65
CA LEU A 74 3.34 -4.07 -4.35
C LEU A 74 4.03 -2.80 -4.89
N VAL A 75 3.27 -1.85 -5.42
CA VAL A 75 3.80 -0.55 -5.83
C VAL A 75 4.35 0.22 -4.64
N TRP A 76 3.63 0.27 -3.52
CA TRP A 76 4.07 0.94 -2.29
C TRP A 76 5.37 0.33 -1.73
N LEU A 77 5.44 -0.99 -1.57
CA LEU A 77 6.65 -1.62 -1.03
C LEU A 77 7.87 -1.42 -1.92
N GLY A 78 7.66 -1.31 -3.24
CA GLY A 78 8.74 -1.05 -4.20
C GLY A 78 9.24 0.40 -4.20
N ALA A 79 8.52 1.33 -3.59
CA ALA A 79 8.89 2.75 -3.62
C ALA A 79 10.28 3.01 -3.02
N LYS A 80 10.96 4.06 -3.51
CA LYS A 80 12.35 4.43 -3.15
C LYS A 80 12.58 4.54 -1.64
N GLN A 81 11.59 5.07 -0.91
CA GLN A 81 11.64 5.25 0.54
C GLN A 81 11.34 3.98 1.34
N VAL A 82 10.81 2.93 0.69
CA VAL A 82 10.43 1.66 1.31
C VAL A 82 11.53 0.62 1.01
N LEU A 83 11.36 -0.30 0.06
CA LEU A 83 12.43 -1.26 -0.30
C LEU A 83 13.35 -0.77 -1.43
N GLY A 84 12.95 0.28 -2.17
CA GLY A 84 13.75 0.85 -3.24
C GLY A 84 13.96 -0.10 -4.42
N LEU A 85 12.87 -0.67 -4.93
CA LEU A 85 12.87 -1.57 -6.08
C LEU A 85 12.82 -0.75 -7.37
N ASP A 86 13.98 -0.25 -7.80
CA ASP A 86 14.07 0.55 -9.01
C ASP A 86 13.77 -0.28 -10.27
N GLY A 87 13.09 0.32 -11.24
CA GLY A 87 12.78 -0.31 -12.51
C GLY A 87 11.50 -1.15 -12.54
N ILE A 88 10.78 -1.29 -11.42
CA ILE A 88 9.45 -1.92 -11.39
C ILE A 88 8.37 -0.93 -10.96
N GLY A 89 7.33 -0.83 -11.79
CA GLY A 89 6.12 -0.05 -11.52
C GLY A 89 4.88 -0.94 -11.59
N GLU A 90 3.70 -0.33 -11.53
CA GLU A 90 2.41 -1.03 -11.50
C GLU A 90 2.27 -2.11 -12.59
N ALA A 91 2.56 -1.75 -13.85
CA ALA A 91 2.49 -2.69 -14.97
C ALA A 91 3.44 -3.89 -14.81
N GLY A 92 4.63 -3.67 -14.25
CA GLY A 92 5.59 -4.75 -13.98
C GLY A 92 5.12 -5.67 -12.86
N TRP A 93 4.60 -5.10 -11.76
CA TRP A 93 4.00 -5.88 -10.68
C TRP A 93 2.80 -6.70 -11.14
N ARG A 94 1.94 -6.10 -11.98
CA ARG A 94 0.80 -6.79 -12.57
C ARG A 94 1.24 -7.94 -13.47
N ALA A 95 2.24 -7.74 -14.33
CA ALA A 95 2.77 -8.80 -15.19
C ALA A 95 3.36 -9.96 -14.38
N LEU A 96 4.16 -9.67 -13.34
CA LEU A 96 4.71 -10.68 -12.45
C LEU A 96 3.62 -11.45 -11.71
N HIS A 97 2.64 -10.75 -11.12
CA HIS A 97 1.57 -11.38 -10.37
C HIS A 97 0.66 -12.24 -11.27
N GLN A 98 0.33 -11.77 -12.47
CA GLN A 98 -0.48 -12.53 -13.43
C GLN A 98 0.21 -13.81 -13.89
N THR A 99 1.53 -13.76 -14.08
CA THR A 99 2.33 -14.89 -14.56
C THR A 99 2.64 -15.90 -13.45
N HIS A 100 3.10 -15.42 -12.30
CA HIS A 100 3.65 -16.26 -11.22
C HIS A 100 2.71 -16.43 -10.03
N ARG A 101 1.52 -15.81 -10.05
CA ARG A 101 0.44 -16.00 -9.08
C ARG A 101 0.91 -15.87 -7.63
N PHE A 102 1.40 -14.70 -7.27
CA PHE A 102 1.79 -14.39 -5.89
C PHE A 102 0.68 -14.71 -4.89
N GLU A 103 1.03 -15.39 -3.80
CA GLU A 103 0.12 -15.61 -2.67
C GLU A 103 -0.02 -14.34 -1.83
N HIS A 104 1.08 -13.60 -1.62
CA HIS A 104 1.12 -12.42 -0.78
C HIS A 104 2.15 -11.38 -1.27
N ILE A 105 2.18 -10.21 -0.63
CA ILE A 105 2.98 -9.06 -1.08
C ILE A 105 4.51 -9.28 -1.09
N PHE A 106 5.00 -10.39 -0.54
CA PHE A 106 6.44 -10.74 -0.53
C PHE A 106 6.77 -11.98 -1.36
N SER A 107 5.80 -12.61 -2.03
CA SER A 107 6.06 -13.82 -2.84
C SER A 107 7.07 -13.58 -3.96
N TRP A 108 7.29 -12.33 -4.38
CA TRP A 108 8.32 -11.97 -5.37
C TRP A 108 9.75 -12.30 -4.91
N LEU A 109 10.02 -12.45 -3.61
CA LEU A 109 11.34 -12.83 -3.10
C LEU A 109 11.76 -14.26 -3.49
N LEU A 110 10.81 -15.08 -3.94
CA LEU A 110 11.04 -16.45 -4.41
C LEU A 110 11.24 -16.55 -5.92
N LEU A 111 11.04 -15.46 -6.67
CA LEU A 111 11.17 -15.49 -8.12
C LEU A 111 12.61 -15.77 -8.52
N THR A 112 12.83 -16.72 -9.42
CA THR A 112 14.17 -17.01 -9.95
C THR A 112 14.53 -16.09 -11.13
N PRO A 113 15.82 -15.97 -11.50
CA PRO A 113 16.23 -15.28 -12.71
C PRO A 113 15.49 -15.77 -13.97
N GLU A 114 15.29 -17.09 -14.08
CA GLU A 114 14.61 -17.73 -15.22
C GLU A 114 13.13 -17.35 -15.25
N GLN A 115 12.45 -17.34 -14.09
CA GLN A 115 11.06 -16.90 -13.98
C GLN A 115 10.90 -15.43 -14.38
N LEU A 116 11.83 -14.57 -13.98
CA LEU A 116 11.84 -13.15 -14.36
C LEU A 116 12.11 -12.96 -15.85
N GLN A 117 13.00 -13.74 -16.45
CA GLN A 117 13.29 -13.69 -17.90
C GLN A 117 12.11 -14.19 -18.75
N ASN A 118 11.36 -15.16 -18.24
CA ASN A 118 10.21 -15.75 -18.93
C ASN A 118 8.88 -15.03 -18.64
N THR A 119 8.90 -13.88 -17.96
CA THR A 119 7.68 -13.09 -17.70
C THR A 119 7.30 -12.28 -18.94
N PRO A 120 6.10 -12.48 -19.52
CA PRO A 120 5.64 -11.67 -20.64
C PRO A 120 5.58 -10.18 -20.29
N GLY A 121 6.02 -9.32 -21.21
CA GLY A 121 6.05 -7.87 -21.01
C GLY A 121 7.26 -7.33 -20.23
N ILE A 122 8.17 -8.21 -19.77
CA ILE A 122 9.46 -7.81 -19.19
C ILE A 122 10.58 -8.18 -20.16
N ALA A 123 11.35 -7.19 -20.61
CA ALA A 123 12.51 -7.43 -21.47
C ALA A 123 13.62 -8.19 -20.73
N LYS A 124 14.31 -9.12 -21.41
CA LYS A 124 15.37 -9.95 -20.80
C LYS A 124 16.46 -9.14 -20.08
N SER A 125 16.90 -8.01 -20.66
CA SER A 125 17.88 -7.11 -20.05
C SER A 125 17.36 -6.50 -18.74
N LYS A 126 16.07 -6.21 -18.67
CA LYS A 126 15.39 -5.69 -17.49
C LYS A 126 15.20 -6.76 -16.40
N SER A 127 15.02 -8.02 -16.78
CA SER A 127 14.87 -9.13 -15.83
C SER A 127 16.10 -9.33 -14.95
N ALA A 128 17.31 -9.22 -15.53
CA ALA A 128 18.55 -9.32 -14.77
C ALA A 128 18.73 -8.15 -13.78
N GLN A 129 18.41 -6.93 -14.20
CA GLN A 129 18.41 -5.76 -13.32
C GLN A 129 17.42 -5.93 -12.17
N LEU A 130 16.20 -6.38 -12.48
CA LEU A 130 15.15 -6.59 -11.48
C LEU A 130 15.54 -7.66 -10.46
N TRP A 131 16.14 -8.76 -10.92
CA TRP A 131 16.70 -9.79 -10.03
C TRP A 131 17.76 -9.22 -9.08
N HIS A 132 18.65 -8.37 -9.58
CA HIS A 132 19.63 -7.71 -8.74
C HIS A 132 18.97 -6.81 -7.68
N GLN A 133 17.96 -6.03 -8.07
CA GLN A 133 17.19 -5.19 -7.14
C GLN A 133 16.50 -6.00 -6.04
N PHE A 134 15.92 -7.17 -6.38
CA PHE A 134 15.31 -8.05 -5.39
C PHE A 134 16.34 -8.59 -4.37
N ASN A 135 17.55 -8.90 -4.82
CA ASN A 135 18.64 -9.30 -3.92
C ASN A 135 19.16 -8.16 -3.05
N LEU A 136 19.22 -6.94 -3.58
CA LEU A 136 19.56 -5.76 -2.77
C LEU A 136 18.47 -5.47 -1.72
N ALA A 137 17.20 -5.69 -2.05
CA ALA A 137 16.10 -5.51 -1.12
C ALA A 137 16.22 -6.39 0.13
N ARG A 138 16.73 -7.64 -0.01
CA ARG A 138 17.02 -8.53 1.13
C ARG A 138 17.99 -7.93 2.16
N LYS A 139 18.85 -7.00 1.74
CA LYS A 139 19.82 -6.30 2.60
C LYS A 139 19.28 -5.00 3.23
N GLN A 140 18.03 -4.65 2.95
CA GLN A 140 17.42 -3.44 3.52
C GLN A 140 17.22 -3.62 5.04
N PRO A 141 17.38 -2.54 5.84
CA PRO A 141 17.16 -2.58 7.26
C PRO A 141 15.73 -2.98 7.62
N PHE A 142 15.56 -3.59 8.79
CA PHE A 142 14.27 -4.01 9.37
C PHE A 142 13.16 -2.96 9.25
N THR A 143 13.47 -1.69 9.53
CA THR A 143 12.49 -0.60 9.46
C THR A 143 11.87 -0.42 8.08
N ARG A 144 12.62 -0.71 6.99
CA ARG A 144 12.10 -0.66 5.62
C ARG A 144 11.14 -1.81 5.32
N TRP A 145 11.38 -2.98 5.88
CA TRP A 145 10.47 -4.12 5.79
C TRP A 145 9.17 -3.87 6.54
N VAL A 146 9.24 -3.31 7.75
CA VAL A 146 8.05 -2.94 8.52
C VAL A 146 7.25 -1.82 7.82
N MET A 147 7.91 -0.87 7.15
CA MET A 147 7.25 0.08 6.25
C MET A 147 6.56 -0.60 5.06
N ALA A 148 7.20 -1.61 4.45
CA ALA A 148 6.63 -2.40 3.36
C ALA A 148 5.37 -3.17 3.80
N MET A 149 5.34 -3.61 5.05
CA MET A 149 4.19 -4.25 5.69
C MET A 149 3.09 -3.25 6.11
N GLY A 150 3.31 -1.94 5.93
CA GLY A 150 2.29 -0.91 6.11
C GLY A 150 2.03 -0.52 7.57
N ILE A 151 3.05 -0.55 8.43
CA ILE A 151 2.92 -0.06 9.80
C ILE A 151 2.37 1.39 9.82
N PRO A 152 1.42 1.73 10.69
CA PRO A 152 0.84 3.07 10.74
C PRO A 152 1.74 4.08 11.49
N LEU A 153 3.04 4.10 11.19
CA LEU A 153 4.01 5.04 11.75
C LEU A 153 4.58 5.95 10.67
N THR A 154 4.95 7.16 11.09
CA THR A 154 5.72 8.05 10.22
C THR A 154 7.17 7.57 10.11
N ARG A 155 7.87 7.98 9.06
CA ARG A 155 9.31 7.70 8.93
C ARG A 155 10.12 8.29 10.09
N ALA A 156 9.71 9.45 10.60
CA ALA A 156 10.35 10.08 11.75
C ALA A 156 10.20 9.21 13.02
N ALA A 157 8.99 8.68 13.26
CA ALA A 157 8.74 7.77 14.37
C ALA A 157 9.57 6.49 14.24
N LEU A 158 9.61 5.88 13.06
CA LEU A 158 10.39 4.66 12.81
C LEU A 158 11.89 4.86 12.95
N ASN A 159 12.41 6.03 12.56
CA ASN A 159 13.83 6.35 12.74
C ASN A 159 14.19 6.61 14.21
N ALA A 160 13.27 7.18 14.98
CA ALA A 160 13.42 7.43 16.42
C ALA A 160 13.19 6.19 17.28
N SER A 161 12.65 5.11 16.72
CA SER A 161 12.44 3.84 17.41
C SER A 161 13.74 3.04 17.49
N ASP A 162 13.99 2.48 18.67
CA ASP A 162 15.08 1.54 18.92
C ASP A 162 14.73 0.09 18.56
N GLU A 163 13.49 -0.19 18.15
CA GLU A 163 13.08 -1.55 17.78
C GLU A 163 13.75 -1.94 16.45
N ARG A 164 14.65 -2.92 16.51
CA ARG A 164 15.43 -3.42 15.36
C ARG A 164 15.07 -4.83 14.95
N SER A 165 14.24 -5.53 15.73
CA SER A 165 13.74 -6.86 15.38
C SER A 165 12.22 -7.00 15.49
N TRP A 166 11.71 -8.05 14.86
CA TRP A 166 10.29 -8.40 14.81
C TRP A 166 9.76 -8.77 16.20
N SER A 167 10.54 -9.52 16.98
CA SER A 167 10.20 -9.89 18.36
C SER A 167 10.03 -8.66 19.24
N GLN A 168 11.04 -7.78 19.23
CA GLN A 168 11.04 -6.47 19.86
C GLN A 168 9.76 -5.66 19.56
N LEU A 169 9.45 -5.47 18.28
CA LEU A 169 8.26 -4.77 17.82
C LEU A 169 6.95 -5.39 18.35
N LEU A 170 6.87 -6.73 18.39
CA LEU A 170 5.69 -7.44 18.90
C LEU A 170 5.50 -7.21 20.40
N PHE A 171 6.58 -7.08 21.18
CA PHE A 171 6.51 -6.83 22.62
C PHE A 171 6.29 -5.34 22.97
N SER A 172 6.54 -4.40 22.06
CA SER A 172 6.37 -2.97 22.33
C SER A 172 4.93 -2.61 22.72
N THR A 173 4.78 -1.83 23.79
CA THR A 173 3.47 -1.44 24.35
C THR A 173 2.88 -0.21 23.66
N GLU A 174 1.60 0.07 23.88
CA GLU A 174 0.98 1.30 23.37
C GLU A 174 1.69 2.55 23.93
N GLN A 175 2.08 2.53 25.21
CA GLN A 175 2.79 3.65 25.85
C GLN A 175 4.14 3.91 25.18
N PHE A 176 4.87 2.87 24.79
CA PHE A 176 6.12 3.02 24.04
C PHE A 176 5.89 3.77 22.73
N TRP A 177 4.91 3.34 21.93
CA TRP A 177 4.60 3.99 20.66
C TRP A 177 4.19 5.46 20.83
N GLN A 178 3.47 5.79 21.89
CA GLN A 178 3.04 7.18 22.17
C GLN A 178 4.19 8.15 22.45
N GLN A 179 5.36 7.65 22.85
CA GLN A 179 6.55 8.48 23.09
C GLN A 179 7.25 8.89 21.79
N LEU A 180 6.94 8.23 20.67
CA LEU A 180 7.59 8.50 19.39
C LEU A 180 7.05 9.78 18.71
N PRO A 181 7.89 10.50 17.97
CA PRO A 181 7.52 11.76 17.34
C PRO A 181 6.34 11.59 16.38
N GLY A 182 5.31 12.41 16.58
CA GLY A 182 4.09 12.37 15.77
C GLY A 182 3.25 11.12 16.00
N THR A 183 3.38 10.42 17.12
CA THR A 183 2.57 9.22 17.44
C THR A 183 1.68 9.48 18.65
N GLY A 184 0.48 10.03 18.42
CA GLY A 184 -0.52 10.16 19.47
C GLY A 184 -1.25 8.84 19.77
N SER A 185 -2.12 8.84 20.79
CA SER A 185 -2.88 7.65 21.24
C SER A 185 -3.60 6.91 20.12
N GLY A 186 -4.28 7.63 19.20
CA GLY A 186 -4.96 7.02 18.06
C GLY A 186 -4.01 6.24 17.13
N ARG A 187 -2.81 6.79 16.87
CA ARG A 187 -1.81 6.13 16.03
C ARG A 187 -1.15 4.97 16.75
N ALA A 188 -0.84 5.13 18.04
CA ALA A 188 -0.32 4.04 18.87
C ALA A 188 -1.27 2.84 18.89
N ARG A 189 -2.58 3.08 19.07
CA ARG A 189 -3.60 2.03 18.98
C ARG A 189 -3.64 1.34 17.62
N GLN A 190 -3.53 2.11 16.53
CA GLN A 190 -3.43 1.53 15.18
C GLN A 190 -2.20 0.63 15.03
N VAL A 191 -1.06 0.97 15.67
CA VAL A 191 0.12 0.08 15.66
C VAL A 191 -0.17 -1.22 16.40
N ILE A 192 -0.87 -1.16 17.54
CA ILE A 192 -1.30 -2.36 18.28
C ILE A 192 -2.24 -3.21 17.43
N GLU A 193 -3.28 -2.62 16.82
CA GLU A 193 -4.19 -3.33 15.91
C GLU A 193 -3.45 -3.95 14.72
N TRP A 194 -2.50 -3.21 14.15
CA TRP A 194 -1.68 -3.66 13.02
C TRP A 194 -0.79 -4.85 13.39
N LYS A 195 -0.07 -4.81 14.53
CA LYS A 195 0.81 -5.92 14.94
C LYS A 195 0.02 -7.15 15.38
N GLU A 196 -1.19 -6.97 15.91
CA GLU A 196 -2.07 -8.08 16.31
C GLU A 196 -2.77 -8.75 15.13
N ASN A 197 -2.79 -8.10 13.96
CA ASN A 197 -3.44 -8.62 12.76
C ASN A 197 -2.83 -9.96 12.29
N ALA A 198 -3.69 -10.95 12.04
CA ALA A 198 -3.26 -12.30 11.66
C ALA A 198 -2.48 -12.35 10.32
N GLN A 199 -2.85 -11.53 9.33
CA GLN A 199 -2.12 -11.46 8.06
C GLN A 199 -0.72 -10.87 8.26
N ILE A 200 -0.59 -9.85 9.10
CA ILE A 200 0.70 -9.23 9.45
C ILE A 200 1.61 -10.24 10.16
N LYS A 201 1.09 -10.96 11.15
CA LYS A 201 1.84 -12.04 11.84
C LYS A 201 2.29 -13.13 10.85
N LYS A 202 1.40 -13.58 9.96
CA LYS A 202 1.74 -14.57 8.92
C LYS A 202 2.87 -14.08 7.99
N LEU A 203 2.83 -12.81 7.58
CA LEU A 203 3.91 -12.22 6.79
C LEU A 203 5.23 -12.15 7.57
N GLY A 204 5.18 -11.75 8.85
CA GLY A 204 6.36 -11.71 9.72
C GLY A 204 7.03 -13.08 9.86
N SER A 205 6.25 -14.13 10.17
CA SER A 205 6.75 -15.50 10.24
C SER A 205 7.30 -16.00 8.89
N TRP A 206 6.65 -15.63 7.78
CA TRP A 206 7.15 -16.00 6.46
C TRP A 206 8.47 -15.31 6.13
N LEU A 207 8.63 -14.02 6.45
CA LEU A 207 9.91 -13.30 6.27
C LEU A 207 11.03 -13.89 7.13
N ALA A 208 10.72 -14.32 8.36
CA ALA A 208 11.67 -15.04 9.22
C ALA A 208 12.13 -16.35 8.56
N ALA A 209 11.20 -17.13 8.00
CA ALA A 209 11.54 -18.34 7.25
C ALA A 209 12.39 -18.07 5.99
N GLN A 210 12.27 -16.88 5.41
CA GLN A 210 13.13 -16.41 4.29
C GLN A 210 14.46 -15.79 4.75
N GLN A 211 14.76 -15.83 6.06
CA GLN A 211 15.99 -15.30 6.67
C GLN A 211 16.20 -13.80 6.40
N ILE A 212 15.12 -13.02 6.37
CA ILE A 212 15.22 -11.57 6.23
C ILE A 212 15.68 -10.97 7.56
N THR A 213 16.78 -10.21 7.53
CA THR A 213 17.39 -9.62 8.73
C THR A 213 16.38 -8.80 9.54
N GLY A 214 16.34 -9.06 10.85
CA GLY A 214 15.39 -8.44 11.78
C GLY A 214 14.08 -9.23 11.93
N PHE A 215 13.82 -10.25 11.11
CA PHE A 215 12.73 -11.21 11.34
C PHE A 215 13.33 -12.51 11.84
N GLU A 216 13.15 -12.76 13.14
CA GLU A 216 13.59 -13.99 13.80
C GLU A 216 12.41 -14.97 13.89
N PRO A 217 12.64 -16.29 13.79
CA PRO A 217 11.62 -17.31 14.02
C PRO A 217 11.14 -17.35 15.48
#